data_AF-A0A8J6GM88-F1
#
_entry.id   AF-A0A8J6GM88-F1
#
_cell.length_a   1.000
_cell.length_b   1.000
_cell.length_c   1.000
_cell.angle_alpha   90.00
_cell.angle_beta   90.00
_cell.angle_gamma   90.00
#
_symmetry.space_group_name_H-M   'P 1'
#
loop_
_entity.id
_entity.type
_entity.pdbx_description
1 polymer ?
#
loop_
_entity_poly.entity_id
_entity_poly.type
_entity_poly.pdbx_seq_one_letter_code
_entity_poly.pdbx_strand_id
1 'polypeptide(L)'
;MVSSPPSGTVQPNSVVFTVNGWEAAFKTNAFTRARPLECRLCDFTEKKNVTYVPLDSHDAVLRFNSAPTRGYEKDVGNKTTMRIINSQILANPSHHFIDSSLYKDVILVAWDPAPYSANLNLWYQKPDYNLFTPYIQHRRRHPAQPFYILHPKFIWQLWDIIQENTREKIQPNPPSSGFIGILIMMSMCREVHVYEYIPSVRQTELCHYHELYYDAACTLGAYHPLLYEKLLVQRLNVGTQADLHRKGKVVLPGFRALRCPDTSPNNTYS
;
A
#
# COMPACT_ATOMS: atom_id res chain seq x y z
N MET A 1 27.61 -4.15 -1.52
CA MET A 1 26.80 -3.72 -0.36
C MET A 1 25.39 -4.29 -0.53
N VAL A 2 25.07 -5.36 0.20
CA VAL A 2 23.75 -5.98 0.19
C VAL A 2 22.79 -5.05 0.91
N SER A 3 21.83 -4.47 0.20
CA SER A 3 20.78 -3.65 0.78
C SER A 3 19.74 -4.55 1.45
N SER A 4 19.48 -4.36 2.74
CA SER A 4 18.35 -4.97 3.42
C SER A 4 17.04 -4.55 2.73
N PRO A 5 16.05 -5.45 2.60
CA PRO A 5 14.73 -5.08 2.07
C PRO A 5 14.03 -4.10 3.04
N PRO A 6 12.98 -3.39 2.58
CA PRO A 6 12.31 -2.38 3.40
C PRO A 6 11.88 -2.91 4.76
N SER A 7 11.95 -2.06 5.80
CA SER A 7 11.41 -2.40 7.12
C SER A 7 9.94 -2.80 6.97
N GLY A 8 9.55 -3.94 7.55
CA GLY A 8 8.18 -4.47 7.43
C GLY A 8 7.96 -5.50 6.31
N THR A 9 8.97 -5.85 5.50
CA THR A 9 8.88 -7.00 4.57
C THR A 9 9.41 -8.29 5.18
N VAL A 10 8.95 -9.43 4.64
CA VAL A 10 9.59 -10.73 4.88
C VAL A 10 11.05 -10.65 4.49
N GLN A 11 11.92 -11.14 5.38
CA GLN A 11 13.36 -11.13 5.18
C GLN A 11 13.83 -12.49 4.66
N PRO A 12 14.78 -12.55 3.70
CA PRO A 12 15.33 -13.79 3.18
C PRO A 12 15.92 -14.71 4.27
N ASN A 13 16.44 -14.12 5.34
CA ASN A 13 17.09 -14.81 6.46
C ASN A 13 16.11 -15.24 7.57
N SER A 14 14.80 -15.03 7.39
CA SER A 14 13.82 -15.53 8.36
C SER A 14 13.84 -17.05 8.31
N VAL A 15 13.94 -17.72 9.47
CA VAL A 15 14.13 -19.18 9.60
C VAL A 15 13.22 -19.96 8.65
N VAL A 16 11.93 -19.62 8.60
CA VAL A 16 10.91 -20.27 7.76
C VAL A 16 11.26 -20.27 6.28
N PHE A 17 11.81 -19.17 5.76
CA PHE A 17 12.11 -19.02 4.33
C PHE A 17 13.48 -19.60 3.98
N THR A 18 14.45 -19.53 4.89
CA THR A 18 15.75 -20.20 4.75
C THR A 18 15.60 -21.72 4.69
N VAL A 19 14.88 -22.33 5.64
CA VAL A 19 14.72 -23.80 5.67
C VAL A 19 13.95 -24.36 4.47
N ASN A 20 13.18 -23.51 3.78
CA ASN A 20 12.44 -23.88 2.58
C ASN A 20 13.15 -23.48 1.26
N GLY A 21 14.41 -23.00 1.31
CA GLY A 21 15.22 -22.72 0.12
C GLY A 21 14.83 -21.47 -0.69
N TRP A 22 14.28 -20.45 -0.04
CA TRP A 22 13.75 -19.25 -0.72
C TRP A 22 14.79 -18.14 -0.98
N GLU A 23 16.05 -18.34 -0.61
CA GLU A 23 17.08 -17.29 -0.62
C GLU A 23 17.25 -16.66 -2.01
N ALA A 24 17.19 -17.47 -3.06
CA ALA A 24 17.30 -17.01 -4.44
C ALA A 24 16.07 -16.21 -4.92
N ALA A 25 14.90 -16.43 -4.31
CA ALA A 25 13.66 -15.77 -4.69
C ALA A 25 13.51 -14.39 -4.04
N PHE A 26 14.01 -14.21 -2.81
CA PHE A 26 13.99 -12.92 -2.11
C PHE A 26 15.16 -12.00 -2.48
N LYS A 27 15.87 -12.25 -3.59
CA LYS A 27 17.01 -11.42 -4.04
C LYS A 27 16.71 -9.92 -3.87
N THR A 28 17.49 -9.31 -2.99
CA THR A 28 17.39 -7.92 -2.58
C THR A 28 18.00 -7.02 -3.64
N ASN A 29 17.27 -6.76 -4.73
CA ASN A 29 17.55 -5.51 -5.44
C ASN A 29 17.08 -4.40 -4.50
N ALA A 30 17.97 -3.45 -4.20
CA ALA A 30 17.67 -2.33 -3.33
C ALA A 30 16.35 -1.72 -3.79
N PHE A 31 15.40 -1.55 -2.85
CA PHE A 31 14.36 -0.56 -3.05
C PHE A 31 15.11 0.74 -3.35
N THR A 32 14.96 1.26 -4.57
CA THR A 32 15.88 2.22 -5.20
C THR A 32 16.36 3.27 -4.20
N ARG A 33 17.69 3.43 -4.08
CA ARG A 33 18.32 4.50 -3.29
C ARG A 33 17.88 5.91 -3.70
N ALA A 34 17.16 6.04 -4.82
CA ALA A 34 16.40 7.24 -5.16
C ALA A 34 15.29 7.42 -4.13
N ARG A 35 15.56 8.28 -3.14
CA ARG A 35 14.60 8.74 -2.13
C ARG A 35 13.73 9.79 -2.83
N PRO A 36 12.52 9.43 -3.31
CA PRO A 36 11.72 10.38 -4.06
C PRO A 36 11.31 11.51 -3.11
N LEU A 37 11.39 12.75 -3.56
CA LEU A 37 11.03 13.90 -2.74
C LEU A 37 9.51 13.96 -2.60
N GLU A 38 8.80 13.79 -3.72
CA GLU A 38 7.34 13.85 -3.78
C GLU A 38 6.76 12.58 -4.36
N CYS A 39 5.89 11.96 -3.58
CA CYS A 39 5.24 10.71 -3.92
C CYS A 39 3.74 10.85 -4.02
N ARG A 40 3.14 9.99 -4.84
CA ARG A 40 1.70 9.99 -5.04
C ARG A 40 1.10 8.61 -4.79
N LEU A 41 -0.03 8.62 -4.09
CA LEU A 41 -0.94 7.49 -3.99
C LEU A 41 -2.19 7.75 -4.84
N CYS A 42 -2.50 6.79 -5.69
CA CYS A 42 -3.71 6.80 -6.50
C CYS A 42 -4.64 5.69 -5.98
N ASP A 43 -5.51 6.00 -5.01
CA ASP A 43 -6.59 5.13 -4.58
C ASP A 43 -7.89 5.69 -5.15
N PHE A 44 -8.61 4.96 -5.99
CA PHE A 44 -9.70 5.58 -6.73
C PHE A 44 -10.90 4.65 -6.92
N THR A 45 -11.94 4.97 -6.15
CA THR A 45 -13.32 4.91 -6.58
C THR A 45 -13.61 6.22 -7.38
N GLU A 46 -13.77 6.10 -8.71
CA GLU A 46 -14.74 6.89 -9.53
C GLU A 46 -14.39 8.22 -10.24
N LYS A 47 -15.40 8.79 -10.95
CA LYS A 47 -15.55 9.11 -12.40
C LYS A 47 -14.55 10.02 -13.14
N LYS A 48 -14.53 9.78 -14.46
CA LYS A 48 -13.94 10.57 -15.57
C LYS A 48 -14.43 12.01 -15.63
N ASN A 49 -13.52 12.92 -16.00
CA ASN A 49 -13.73 14.34 -16.38
C ASN A 49 -13.23 15.40 -15.37
N VAL A 50 -12.07 15.18 -14.74
CA VAL A 50 -11.22 16.30 -14.33
C VAL A 50 -9.78 15.96 -14.64
N THR A 51 -9.12 16.81 -15.43
CA THR A 51 -7.66 16.82 -15.60
C THR A 51 -7.03 17.04 -14.23
N TYR A 52 -6.61 15.96 -13.58
CA TYR A 52 -5.73 16.10 -12.42
C TYR A 52 -4.45 16.80 -12.89
N VAL A 53 -3.95 17.71 -12.06
CA VAL A 53 -2.57 18.22 -12.11
C VAL A 53 -1.65 17.07 -12.50
N PRO A 54 -0.74 17.22 -13.49
CA PRO A 54 -0.12 16.10 -14.18
C PRO A 54 0.27 15.02 -13.20
N LEU A 55 -0.47 13.89 -13.19
CA LEU A 55 -0.27 12.81 -12.23
C LEU A 55 1.17 12.27 -12.28
N ASP A 56 1.78 12.46 -13.45
CA ASP A 56 3.13 12.05 -13.78
C ASP A 56 4.20 13.09 -13.36
N SER A 57 3.84 14.21 -12.71
CA SER A 57 4.82 15.20 -12.21
C SER A 57 5.54 14.73 -10.94
N HIS A 58 4.98 13.76 -10.20
CA HIS A 58 5.59 13.22 -8.99
C HIS A 58 6.74 12.26 -9.32
N ASP A 59 7.73 12.19 -8.44
CA ASP A 59 8.89 11.32 -8.61
C ASP A 59 8.49 9.84 -8.64
N ALA A 60 7.52 9.45 -7.81
CA ALA A 60 6.99 8.09 -7.74
C ALA A 60 5.47 8.04 -7.60
N VAL A 61 4.84 7.07 -8.27
CA VAL A 61 3.40 6.80 -8.21
C VAL A 61 3.15 5.37 -7.75
N LEU A 62 2.38 5.21 -6.67
CA LEU A 62 1.90 3.93 -6.15
C LEU A 62 0.45 3.68 -6.59
N ARG A 63 0.18 2.49 -7.14
CA ARG A 63 -1.15 1.99 -7.53
C ARG A 63 -1.49 0.68 -6.83
N PHE A 64 -2.75 0.29 -6.89
CA PHE A 64 -3.27 -0.90 -6.20
C PHE A 64 -3.77 -1.95 -7.16
N ASN A 65 -3.55 -3.22 -6.80
CA ASN A 65 -4.19 -4.38 -7.39
C ASN A 65 -4.19 -4.33 -8.93
N SER A 66 -5.36 -4.44 -9.56
CA SER A 66 -5.53 -4.50 -11.01
C SER A 66 -5.79 -3.13 -11.66
N ALA A 67 -5.64 -2.03 -10.91
CA ALA A 67 -6.00 -0.69 -11.36
C ALA A 67 -5.14 -0.24 -12.58
N PRO A 68 -5.72 -0.10 -13.78
CA PRO A 68 -4.99 0.16 -15.02
C PRO A 68 -4.80 1.66 -15.30
N THR A 69 -3.78 2.01 -16.10
CA THR A 69 -3.64 3.37 -16.65
C THR A 69 -4.25 3.50 -18.05
N ARG A 70 -4.13 2.43 -18.85
CA ARG A 70 -4.56 2.42 -20.25
C ARG A 70 -6.05 2.74 -20.38
N GLY A 71 -6.40 3.78 -21.14
CA GLY A 71 -7.78 4.23 -21.35
C GLY A 71 -8.32 5.17 -20.27
N TYR A 72 -7.50 5.52 -19.27
CA TYR A 72 -7.82 6.38 -18.13
C TYR A 72 -6.74 7.46 -17.90
N GLU A 73 -5.77 7.63 -18.80
CA GLU A 73 -4.56 8.42 -18.60
C GLU A 73 -4.87 9.89 -18.25
N LYS A 74 -5.98 10.44 -18.75
CA LYS A 74 -6.43 11.80 -18.45
C LYS A 74 -6.84 11.98 -16.99
N ASP A 75 -7.37 10.92 -16.37
CA ASP A 75 -7.90 10.93 -15.02
C ASP A 75 -6.89 10.36 -14.01
N VAL A 76 -6.11 9.34 -14.41
CA VAL A 76 -5.23 8.61 -13.49
C VAL A 76 -3.75 8.66 -13.85
N GLY A 77 -3.37 9.34 -14.95
CA GLY A 77 -1.98 9.46 -15.40
C GLY A 77 -1.47 8.17 -16.02
N ASN A 78 -0.21 8.19 -16.48
CA ASN A 78 0.40 7.02 -17.12
C ASN A 78 1.50 6.36 -16.27
N LYS A 79 2.12 7.10 -15.34
CA LYS A 79 3.23 6.61 -14.52
C LYS A 79 2.75 5.59 -13.49
N THR A 80 3.50 4.49 -13.35
CA THR A 80 3.43 3.57 -12.21
C THR A 80 4.85 3.22 -11.81
N THR A 81 5.22 3.51 -10.57
CA THR A 81 6.55 3.19 -10.03
C THR A 81 6.48 1.97 -9.12
N MET A 82 5.43 1.90 -8.31
CA MET A 82 5.15 0.79 -7.41
C MET A 82 3.70 0.35 -7.54
N ARG A 83 3.46 -0.95 -7.31
CA ARG A 83 2.12 -1.51 -7.19
C ARG A 83 2.04 -2.43 -5.97
N ILE A 84 1.10 -2.11 -5.08
CA ILE A 84 0.73 -3.01 -3.98
C ILE A 84 -0.38 -3.93 -4.48
N ILE A 85 -0.23 -5.22 -4.23
CA ILE A 85 -1.20 -6.24 -4.60
C ILE A 85 -1.54 -7.09 -3.38
N ASN A 86 -2.82 -7.37 -3.15
CA ASN A 86 -3.20 -8.40 -2.18
C ASN A 86 -2.94 -9.80 -2.76
N SER A 87 -2.97 -10.82 -1.90
CA SER A 87 -2.74 -12.21 -2.27
C SER A 87 -3.82 -12.81 -3.19
N GLN A 88 -5.02 -12.22 -3.24
CA GLN A 88 -6.07 -12.63 -4.18
C GLN A 88 -5.70 -12.33 -5.62
N ILE A 89 -5.01 -11.21 -5.89
CA ILE A 89 -4.49 -10.89 -7.23
C ILE A 89 -3.54 -11.98 -7.73
N LEU A 90 -2.74 -12.53 -6.82
CA LEU A 90 -1.79 -13.59 -7.11
C LEU A 90 -2.47 -14.96 -7.30
N ALA A 91 -3.48 -15.25 -6.50
CA ALA A 91 -4.10 -16.57 -6.44
C ALA A 91 -5.24 -16.77 -7.45
N ASN A 92 -5.98 -15.72 -7.82
CA ASN A 92 -7.11 -15.82 -8.73
C ASN A 92 -6.66 -15.67 -10.21
N PRO A 93 -6.82 -16.71 -11.05
CA PRO A 93 -6.39 -16.68 -12.45
C PRO A 93 -7.02 -15.55 -13.29
N SER A 94 -8.20 -15.05 -12.90
CA SER A 94 -8.93 -14.00 -13.62
C SER A 94 -8.19 -12.65 -13.66
N HIS A 95 -7.24 -12.44 -12.75
CA HIS A 95 -6.40 -11.24 -12.75
C HIS A 95 -5.20 -11.35 -13.71
N HIS A 96 -4.97 -12.52 -14.31
CA HIS A 96 -3.88 -12.75 -15.27
C HIS A 96 -2.52 -12.24 -14.76
N PHE A 97 -2.23 -12.41 -13.46
CA PHE A 97 -1.06 -11.85 -12.78
C PHE A 97 0.26 -12.15 -13.52
N ILE A 98 0.39 -13.37 -14.03
CA ILE A 98 1.58 -13.83 -14.75
C ILE A 98 1.78 -13.12 -16.09
N ASP A 99 0.72 -12.89 -16.85
CA ASP A 99 0.80 -12.48 -18.25
C ASP A 99 0.59 -10.98 -18.44
N SER A 100 -0.22 -10.36 -17.58
CA SER A 100 -0.59 -8.95 -17.66
C SER A 100 0.61 -8.01 -17.55
N SER A 101 0.64 -6.99 -18.42
CA SER A 101 1.65 -5.94 -18.37
C SER A 101 1.51 -5.04 -17.13
N LEU A 102 0.38 -5.08 -16.42
CA LEU A 102 0.15 -4.27 -15.21
C LEU A 102 1.13 -4.59 -14.07
N TYR A 103 1.66 -5.80 -14.06
CA TYR A 103 2.55 -6.32 -13.02
C TYR A 103 4.00 -6.45 -13.48
N LYS A 104 4.35 -5.91 -14.64
CA LYS A 104 5.70 -5.92 -15.22
C LYS A 104 6.31 -4.52 -15.17
N ASP A 105 7.64 -4.44 -15.12
CA ASP A 105 8.41 -3.19 -15.17
C ASP A 105 8.08 -2.16 -14.07
N VAL A 106 7.57 -2.63 -12.93
CA VAL A 106 7.26 -1.84 -11.73
C VAL A 106 7.78 -2.54 -10.47
N ILE A 107 7.92 -1.80 -9.36
CA ILE A 107 8.16 -2.43 -8.06
C ILE A 107 6.85 -3.07 -7.58
N LEU A 108 6.89 -4.36 -7.25
CA LEU A 108 5.74 -5.07 -6.68
C LEU A 108 5.88 -5.25 -5.17
N VAL A 109 4.77 -5.10 -4.46
CA VAL A 109 4.67 -5.40 -3.03
C VAL A 109 3.40 -6.23 -2.81
N ALA A 110 3.56 -7.51 -2.51
CA ALA A 110 2.47 -8.41 -2.16
C ALA A 110 2.18 -8.36 -0.66
N TRP A 111 0.93 -8.55 -0.28
CA TRP A 111 0.53 -8.74 1.11
C TRP A 111 -0.61 -9.77 1.23
N ASP A 112 -0.66 -10.47 2.35
CA ASP A 112 -1.66 -11.50 2.65
C ASP A 112 -2.13 -11.32 4.09
N PRO A 113 -3.45 -11.41 4.37
CA PRO A 113 -3.95 -11.48 5.73
C PRO A 113 -3.36 -12.68 6.48
N ALA A 114 -3.11 -12.50 7.78
CA ALA A 114 -2.77 -13.59 8.69
C ALA A 114 -3.60 -13.44 9.96
N PRO A 115 -3.83 -14.49 10.76
CA PRO A 115 -4.41 -14.31 12.09
C PRO A 115 -3.55 -13.36 12.93
N TYR A 116 -4.18 -12.52 13.77
CA TYR A 116 -3.51 -11.47 14.56
C TYR A 116 -2.31 -11.98 15.38
N SER A 117 -2.46 -13.15 16.02
CA SER A 117 -1.43 -13.78 16.85
C SER A 117 -0.52 -14.77 16.09
N ALA A 118 -0.67 -14.90 14.77
CA ALA A 118 0.11 -15.85 13.99
C ALA A 118 1.58 -15.44 13.91
N ASN A 119 2.47 -16.39 14.21
CA ASN A 119 3.87 -16.26 13.85
C ASN A 119 4.08 -16.53 12.35
N LEU A 120 5.27 -16.18 11.86
CA LEU A 120 5.61 -16.29 10.43
C LEU A 120 5.50 -17.72 9.90
N ASN A 121 5.77 -18.74 10.72
CA ASN A 121 5.68 -20.15 10.31
C ASN A 121 4.22 -20.58 10.12
N LEU A 122 3.35 -20.20 11.05
CA LEU A 122 1.92 -20.51 10.97
C LEU A 122 1.29 -19.86 9.72
N TRP A 123 1.62 -18.59 9.46
CA TRP A 123 1.17 -17.91 8.25
C TRP A 123 1.73 -18.55 6.97
N TYR A 124 3.01 -18.92 6.93
CA TYR A 124 3.60 -19.59 5.78
C TYR A 124 2.90 -20.93 5.45
N GLN A 125 2.56 -21.71 6.47
CA GLN A 125 1.86 -23.00 6.29
C GLN A 125 0.40 -22.82 5.86
N LYS A 126 -0.26 -21.75 6.29
CA LYS A 126 -1.67 -21.50 6.02
C LYS A 126 -1.91 -20.01 5.73
N PRO A 127 -1.49 -19.52 4.54
CA PRO A 127 -1.83 -18.18 4.09
C PRO A 127 -3.33 -18.11 3.75
N ASP A 128 -3.89 -16.90 3.72
CA ASP A 128 -5.30 -16.70 3.32
C ASP A 128 -5.51 -17.08 1.85
N TYR A 129 -4.54 -16.71 0.99
CA TYR A 129 -4.47 -17.15 -0.39
C TYR A 129 -3.06 -17.63 -0.76
N ASN A 130 -2.95 -18.54 -1.74
CA ASN A 130 -1.65 -19.04 -2.22
C ASN A 130 -0.88 -17.95 -3.01
N LEU A 131 -0.19 -17.07 -2.28
CA LEU A 131 0.71 -16.06 -2.85
C LEU A 131 2.09 -16.62 -3.23
N PHE A 132 2.53 -17.68 -2.55
CA PHE A 132 3.91 -18.18 -2.62
C PHE A 132 4.25 -18.81 -3.98
N THR A 133 3.36 -19.63 -4.51
CA THR A 133 3.55 -20.30 -5.82
C THR A 133 3.69 -19.28 -6.96
N PRO A 134 2.73 -18.36 -7.18
CA PRO A 134 2.84 -17.36 -8.23
C PRO A 134 3.99 -16.37 -7.99
N TYR A 135 4.32 -16.05 -6.73
CA TYR A 135 5.49 -15.24 -6.41
C TYR A 135 6.79 -15.87 -6.92
N ILE A 136 7.05 -17.15 -6.61
CA ILE A 136 8.24 -17.86 -7.11
C ILE A 136 8.27 -17.89 -8.63
N GLN A 137 7.13 -18.19 -9.25
CA GLN A 137 7.01 -18.25 -10.69
C GLN A 137 7.35 -16.90 -11.35
N HIS A 138 6.87 -15.80 -10.78
CA HIS A 138 7.18 -14.44 -11.24
C HIS A 138 8.66 -14.10 -11.06
N ARG A 139 9.24 -14.37 -9.89
CA ARG A 139 10.67 -14.11 -9.61
C ARG A 139 11.59 -14.90 -10.54
N ARG A 140 11.20 -16.11 -10.97
CA ARG A 140 11.95 -16.89 -11.96
C ARG A 140 11.92 -16.26 -13.35
N ARG A 141 10.77 -15.73 -13.78
CA ARG A 141 10.61 -15.08 -15.10
C ARG A 141 11.18 -13.66 -15.15
N HIS A 142 11.11 -12.94 -14.03
CA HIS A 142 11.48 -11.53 -13.92
C HIS A 142 12.50 -11.31 -12.78
N PRO A 143 13.69 -11.92 -12.83
CA PRO A 143 14.64 -11.92 -11.72
C PRO A 143 15.13 -10.50 -11.35
N ALA A 144 15.18 -9.58 -12.32
CA ALA A 144 15.61 -8.20 -12.11
C ALA A 144 14.53 -7.30 -11.49
N GLN A 145 13.24 -7.61 -11.66
CA GLN A 145 12.14 -6.80 -11.16
C GLN A 145 12.03 -6.90 -9.63
N PRO A 146 12.07 -5.78 -8.88
CA PRO A 146 11.85 -5.83 -7.43
C PRO A 146 10.43 -6.31 -7.09
N PHE A 147 10.34 -7.35 -6.27
CA PHE A 147 9.07 -7.88 -5.79
C PHE A 147 9.23 -8.36 -4.35
N TYR A 148 8.49 -7.75 -3.44
CA TYR A 148 8.56 -7.99 -2.00
C TYR A 148 7.24 -8.58 -1.48
N ILE A 149 7.31 -9.26 -0.33
CA ILE A 149 6.13 -9.69 0.43
C ILE A 149 6.16 -8.97 1.78
N LEU A 150 5.08 -8.31 2.16
CA LEU A 150 4.95 -7.70 3.48
C LEU A 150 4.91 -8.76 4.57
N HIS A 151 5.55 -8.47 5.70
CA HIS A 151 5.48 -9.31 6.87
C HIS A 151 4.11 -9.14 7.54
N PRO A 152 3.38 -10.23 7.88
CA PRO A 152 2.02 -10.13 8.41
C PRO A 152 1.90 -9.27 9.69
N LYS A 153 2.91 -9.34 10.58
CA LYS A 153 3.03 -8.45 11.75
C LYS A 153 2.95 -6.96 11.40
N PHE A 154 3.56 -6.52 10.29
CA PHE A 154 3.52 -5.10 9.90
C PHE A 154 2.08 -4.65 9.64
N ILE A 155 1.27 -5.49 9.01
CA ILE A 155 -0.14 -5.21 8.70
C ILE A 155 -0.95 -5.03 9.98
N TRP A 156 -0.74 -5.90 10.97
CA TRP A 156 -1.44 -5.80 12.26
C TRP A 156 -0.96 -4.63 13.12
N GLN A 157 0.32 -4.25 13.03
CA GLN A 157 0.78 -3.01 13.67
C GLN A 157 0.08 -1.77 13.11
N LEU A 158 -0.26 -1.76 11.82
CA LEU A 158 -1.07 -0.68 11.24
C LEU A 158 -2.51 -0.71 11.76
N TRP A 159 -3.07 -1.91 11.96
CA TRP A 159 -4.39 -2.07 12.58
C TRP A 159 -4.40 -1.51 14.02
N ASP A 160 -3.37 -1.83 14.81
CA ASP A 160 -3.20 -1.34 16.18
C ASP A 160 -3.19 0.18 16.21
N ILE A 161 -2.47 0.83 15.29
CA ILE A 161 -2.44 2.30 15.18
C ILE A 161 -3.83 2.87 14.91
N ILE A 162 -4.63 2.25 14.05
CA ILE A 162 -5.99 2.72 13.76
C ILE A 162 -6.87 2.54 15.01
N GLN A 163 -6.79 1.38 15.67
CA GLN A 163 -7.57 1.08 16.85
C GLN A 163 -7.19 1.99 18.04
N GLU A 164 -5.91 2.25 18.28
CA GLU A 164 -5.42 3.15 19.33
C GLU A 164 -5.88 4.61 19.12
N ASN A 165 -6.16 5.00 17.87
CA ASN A 165 -6.68 6.32 17.52
C ASN A 165 -8.21 6.38 17.39
N THR A 166 -8.90 5.29 17.74
CA THR A 166 -10.36 5.15 17.61
C THR A 166 -10.96 4.72 18.95
N ARG A 167 -12.09 5.32 19.35
CA ARG A 167 -12.74 4.96 20.63
C ARG A 167 -13.55 3.67 20.51
N GLU A 168 -14.20 3.50 19.37
CA GLU A 168 -14.99 2.33 19.04
C GLU A 168 -14.09 1.14 18.66
N LYS A 169 -14.62 -0.07 18.88
CA LYS A 169 -13.96 -1.27 18.38
C LYS A 169 -14.11 -1.31 16.86
N ILE A 170 -12.99 -1.32 16.15
CA ILE A 170 -12.97 -1.37 14.68
C ILE A 170 -13.13 -2.81 14.18
N GLN A 171 -13.36 -2.97 12.87
CA GLN A 171 -13.46 -4.27 12.20
C GLN A 171 -12.20 -5.10 12.50
N PRO A 172 -12.32 -6.37 12.94
CA PRO A 172 -11.19 -7.23 13.29
C PRO A 172 -10.53 -7.84 12.05
N ASN A 173 -10.38 -7.05 10.99
CA ASN A 173 -9.81 -7.40 9.69
C ASN A 173 -8.63 -6.46 9.40
N PRO A 174 -7.66 -6.87 8.57
CA PRO A 174 -6.49 -6.03 8.29
C PRO A 174 -6.89 -4.70 7.62
N PRO A 175 -6.03 -3.66 7.72
CA PRO A 175 -6.26 -2.40 7.02
C PRO A 175 -6.34 -2.58 5.50
N SER A 176 -6.94 -1.61 4.81
CA SER A 176 -7.03 -1.63 3.36
C SER A 176 -5.65 -1.56 2.68
N SER A 177 -5.57 -2.03 1.43
CA SER A 177 -4.36 -1.83 0.61
C SER A 177 -4.00 -0.35 0.49
N GLY A 178 -5.02 0.52 0.43
CA GLY A 178 -4.87 1.98 0.42
C GLY A 178 -4.09 2.49 1.62
N PHE A 179 -4.53 2.14 2.84
CA PHE A 179 -3.84 2.54 4.07
C PHE A 179 -2.42 1.98 4.15
N ILE A 180 -2.23 0.68 3.86
CA ILE A 180 -0.90 0.06 3.80
C ILE A 180 0.02 0.84 2.85
N GLY A 181 -0.49 1.23 1.67
CA GLY A 181 0.23 2.02 0.69
C GLY A 181 0.62 3.41 1.15
N ILE A 182 -0.27 4.11 1.87
CA ILE A 182 0.02 5.42 2.45
C ILE A 182 1.24 5.34 3.36
N LEU A 183 1.25 4.37 4.28
CA LEU A 183 2.32 4.21 5.27
C LEU A 183 3.65 3.81 4.61
N ILE A 184 3.62 2.98 3.57
CA ILE A 184 4.80 2.64 2.76
C ILE A 184 5.36 3.90 2.09
N MET A 185 4.53 4.71 1.44
CA MET A 185 5.00 5.94 0.79
C MET A 185 5.51 6.98 1.80
N MET A 186 4.87 7.11 2.97
CA MET A 186 5.36 7.99 4.04
C MET A 186 6.75 7.58 4.56
N SER A 187 7.08 6.28 4.52
CA SER A 187 8.41 5.79 4.93
C SER A 187 9.53 6.10 3.92
N MET A 188 9.17 6.34 2.67
CA MET A 188 10.12 6.48 1.57
C MET A 188 10.29 7.92 1.10
N CYS A 189 9.23 8.70 1.20
CA CYS A 189 9.11 10.00 0.55
C CYS A 189 9.16 11.13 1.59
N ARG A 190 9.45 12.36 1.16
CA ARG A 190 9.39 13.52 2.06
C ARG A 190 7.97 14.02 2.21
N GLU A 191 7.19 13.94 1.14
CA GLU A 191 5.79 14.35 1.08
C GLU A 191 4.99 13.34 0.24
N VAL A 192 3.77 13.03 0.66
CA VAL A 192 2.88 12.07 0.00
C VAL A 192 1.56 12.77 -0.33
N HIS A 193 1.20 12.80 -1.61
CA HIS A 193 -0.11 13.28 -2.07
C HIS A 193 -1.01 12.07 -2.30
N VAL A 194 -2.12 12.03 -1.58
CA VAL A 194 -3.10 10.95 -1.67
C VAL A 194 -4.35 11.51 -2.32
N TYR A 195 -4.86 10.85 -3.36
CA TYR A 195 -6.03 11.29 -4.10
C TYR A 195 -7.16 10.28 -3.94
N GLU A 196 -8.38 10.79 -3.76
CA GLU A 196 -9.69 10.10 -3.62
C GLU A 196 -9.76 8.95 -2.61
N TYR A 197 -8.71 8.76 -1.80
CA TYR A 197 -8.79 7.98 -0.57
C TYR A 197 -9.88 8.55 0.34
N ILE A 198 -9.89 9.86 0.52
CA ILE A 198 -11.03 10.60 1.07
C ILE A 198 -11.79 11.18 -0.12
N PRO A 199 -13.10 10.88 -0.24
CA PRO A 199 -13.85 11.23 -1.43
C PRO A 199 -14.01 12.75 -1.57
N SER A 200 -13.90 13.24 -2.80
CA SER A 200 -14.23 14.61 -3.16
C SER A 200 -15.74 14.81 -3.36
N VAL A 201 -16.14 15.98 -3.84
CA VAL A 201 -17.49 16.25 -4.39
C VAL A 201 -17.92 15.27 -5.49
N ARG A 202 -17.00 14.46 -6.03
CA ARG A 202 -17.29 13.41 -7.02
C ARG A 202 -17.63 12.07 -6.39
N GLN A 203 -17.87 12.00 -5.08
CA GLN A 203 -18.28 10.76 -4.42
C GLN A 203 -19.43 10.06 -5.17
N THR A 204 -19.28 8.76 -5.40
CA THR A 204 -20.32 7.90 -5.98
C THR A 204 -20.14 6.45 -5.47
N GLU A 205 -20.87 5.49 -6.04
CA GLU A 205 -20.96 4.11 -5.56
C GLU A 205 -20.24 3.08 -6.45
N LEU A 206 -19.85 3.43 -7.68
CA LEU A 206 -19.00 2.62 -8.58
C LEU A 206 -17.62 2.28 -7.97
N CYS A 207 -17.47 1.18 -7.26
CA CYS A 207 -16.23 0.76 -6.58
C CYS A 207 -14.87 1.06 -7.24
N HIS A 208 -14.73 0.94 -8.57
CA HIS A 208 -13.48 1.24 -9.23
C HIS A 208 -13.72 2.02 -10.52
N TYR A 209 -12.84 2.98 -10.82
CA TYR A 209 -12.92 3.77 -12.06
C TYR A 209 -12.86 2.93 -13.35
N HIS A 210 -12.38 1.69 -13.26
CA HIS A 210 -12.15 0.78 -14.39
C HIS A 210 -13.12 -0.40 -14.46
N GLU A 211 -14.08 -0.47 -13.54
CA GLU A 211 -15.08 -1.53 -13.49
C GLU A 211 -16.48 -0.93 -13.64
N LEU A 212 -17.50 -1.77 -13.83
CA LEU A 212 -18.92 -1.40 -13.81
C LEU A 212 -19.61 -2.04 -12.61
N TYR A 213 -18.94 -2.03 -11.45
CA TYR A 213 -19.42 -2.59 -10.19
C TYR A 213 -19.71 -1.47 -9.19
N TYR A 214 -20.89 -1.50 -8.58
CA TYR A 214 -21.37 -0.46 -7.66
C TYR A 214 -21.60 -1.05 -6.27
N ASP A 215 -20.90 -0.53 -5.27
CA ASP A 215 -21.04 -0.87 -3.86
C ASP A 215 -20.43 0.25 -2.98
N ALA A 216 -21.28 0.90 -2.20
CA ALA A 216 -20.87 1.96 -1.28
C ALA A 216 -19.83 1.48 -0.23
N ALA A 217 -19.75 0.17 0.04
CA ALA A 217 -18.75 -0.41 0.93
C ALA A 217 -17.32 -0.22 0.43
N CYS A 218 -17.09 -0.06 -0.87
CA CYS A 218 -15.77 0.27 -1.41
C CYS A 218 -15.29 1.65 -0.95
N THR A 219 -16.21 2.58 -0.68
CA THR A 219 -15.88 3.93 -0.20
C THR A 219 -16.00 4.05 1.32
N LEU A 220 -16.97 3.40 1.96
CA LEU A 220 -17.24 3.56 3.39
C LEU A 220 -16.65 2.44 4.27
N GLY A 221 -16.29 1.31 3.67
CA GLY A 221 -15.78 0.12 4.35
C GLY A 221 -16.87 -0.92 4.64
N ALA A 222 -16.48 -2.19 4.52
CA ALA A 222 -17.23 -3.34 5.02
C ALA A 222 -16.27 -4.35 5.67
N TYR A 223 -15.39 -4.95 4.88
CA TYR A 223 -14.37 -5.87 5.40
C TYR A 223 -13.28 -5.10 6.17
N HIS A 224 -12.63 -4.12 5.54
CA HIS A 224 -11.59 -3.30 6.15
C HIS A 224 -12.17 -2.22 7.09
N PRO A 225 -11.41 -1.74 8.09
CA PRO A 225 -11.78 -0.59 8.92
C PRO A 225 -11.62 0.76 8.18
N LEU A 226 -12.07 0.81 6.93
CA LEU A 226 -11.78 1.87 5.96
C LEU A 226 -12.28 3.25 6.43
N LEU A 227 -13.45 3.32 7.07
CA LEU A 227 -13.95 4.56 7.66
C LEU A 227 -12.94 5.17 8.65
N TYR A 228 -12.41 4.35 9.56
CA TYR A 228 -11.48 4.78 10.60
C TYR A 228 -10.11 5.13 10.02
N GLU A 229 -9.68 4.39 8.99
CA GLU A 229 -8.49 4.74 8.23
C GLU A 229 -8.62 6.13 7.59
N LYS A 230 -9.77 6.44 6.97
CA LYS A 230 -10.03 7.76 6.36
C LYS A 230 -10.06 8.87 7.40
N LEU A 231 -10.68 8.64 8.56
CA LEU A 231 -10.69 9.62 9.66
C LEU A 231 -9.27 9.93 10.16
N LEU A 232 -8.43 8.90 10.31
CA LEU A 232 -7.04 9.08 10.70
C LEU A 232 -6.24 9.84 9.63
N VAL A 233 -6.37 9.47 8.36
CA VAL A 233 -5.72 10.16 7.23
C VAL A 233 -6.19 11.62 7.13
N GLN A 234 -7.48 11.89 7.36
CA GLN A 234 -8.02 13.25 7.37
C GLN A 234 -7.40 14.10 8.47
N ARG A 235 -7.24 13.53 9.67
CA ARG A 235 -6.63 14.20 10.82
C ARG A 235 -5.15 14.51 10.58
N LEU A 236 -4.44 13.66 9.82
CA LEU A 236 -3.02 13.85 9.47
C LEU A 236 -2.79 14.79 8.28
N ASN A 237 -3.86 15.20 7.58
CA ASN A 237 -3.77 16.04 6.40
C ASN A 237 -3.18 17.43 6.74
N VAL A 238 -2.10 17.81 6.05
CA VAL A 238 -1.53 19.17 6.09
C VAL A 238 -1.92 20.01 4.86
N GLY A 239 -2.69 19.44 3.94
CA GLY A 239 -3.25 20.12 2.78
C GLY A 239 -4.49 20.98 3.09
N THR A 240 -4.98 21.71 2.09
CA THR A 240 -6.14 22.61 2.27
C THR A 240 -7.47 21.84 2.26
N GLN A 241 -8.46 22.34 3.00
CA GLN A 241 -9.83 21.81 2.95
C GLN A 241 -10.45 21.96 1.55
N ALA A 242 -10.08 23.01 0.80
CA ALA A 242 -10.55 23.21 -0.56
C ALA A 242 -10.04 22.11 -1.51
N ASP A 243 -8.77 21.70 -1.39
CA ASP A 243 -8.20 20.59 -2.16
C ASP A 243 -8.82 19.25 -1.75
N LEU A 244 -9.03 19.02 -0.46
CA LEU A 244 -9.72 17.83 0.02
C LEU A 244 -11.13 17.73 -0.59
N HIS A 245 -11.93 18.78 -0.44
CA HIS A 245 -13.31 18.80 -0.91
C HIS A 245 -13.42 18.70 -2.43
N ARG A 246 -12.65 19.48 -3.19
CA ARG A 246 -12.81 19.54 -4.66
C ARG A 246 -12.03 18.46 -5.42
N LYS A 247 -10.90 18.01 -4.87
CA LYS A 247 -9.96 17.12 -5.56
C LYS A 247 -9.78 15.77 -4.88
N GLY A 248 -10.34 15.58 -3.68
CA GLY A 248 -10.11 14.38 -2.88
C GLY A 248 -8.64 14.28 -2.46
N LYS A 249 -7.94 15.42 -2.42
CA LYS A 249 -6.49 15.45 -2.24
C LYS A 249 -6.14 15.69 -0.78
N VAL A 250 -5.40 14.76 -0.21
CA VAL A 250 -4.71 14.87 1.08
C VAL A 250 -3.22 15.02 0.84
N VAL A 251 -2.55 15.81 1.68
CA VAL A 251 -1.08 15.93 1.71
C VAL A 251 -0.61 15.45 3.08
N LEU A 252 0.29 14.47 3.10
CA LEU A 252 0.87 13.89 4.30
C LEU A 252 2.39 14.10 4.31
N PRO A 253 2.99 14.52 5.43
CA PRO A 253 4.44 14.51 5.57
C PRO A 253 4.94 13.06 5.64
N GLY A 254 6.03 12.76 4.95
CA GLY A 254 6.73 11.51 5.17
C GLY A 254 7.45 11.49 6.50
N PHE A 255 7.73 10.31 7.04
CA PHE A 255 8.29 10.16 8.40
C PHE A 255 9.61 10.89 8.61
N ARG A 256 10.43 11.02 7.55
CA ARG A 256 11.70 11.76 7.61
C ARG A 256 11.52 13.28 7.75
N ALA A 257 10.36 13.80 7.42
CA ALA A 257 10.03 15.22 7.57
C ALA A 257 9.44 15.53 8.96
N LEU A 258 9.08 14.51 9.75
CA LEU A 258 8.55 14.68 11.09
C LEU A 258 9.66 14.98 12.10
N ARG A 259 9.32 15.79 13.10
CA ARG A 259 10.16 16.04 14.27
C ARG A 259 9.47 15.45 15.48
N CYS A 260 10.07 14.44 16.10
CA CYS A 260 9.62 13.91 17.37
C CYS A 260 10.38 14.62 18.49
N PRO A 261 9.73 14.96 19.63
CA PRO A 261 10.45 15.40 20.82
C PRO A 261 11.45 14.33 21.25
N ASP A 262 12.66 14.73 21.65
CA ASP A 262 13.61 13.79 22.26
C ASP A 262 12.99 13.25 23.55
N THR A 263 12.77 11.93 23.61
CA THR A 263 12.46 11.25 24.87
C THR A 263 13.74 11.13 25.67
N SER A 264 14.27 12.23 26.20
CA SER A 264 15.28 12.18 27.25
C SER A 264 14.57 11.84 28.57
N PRO A 265 14.91 10.73 29.23
CA PRO A 265 14.46 10.49 30.59
C PRO A 265 15.24 11.44 31.50
N ASN A 266 14.72 12.65 31.72
CA ASN A 266 15.21 13.48 32.81
C ASN A 266 14.73 12.86 34.14
N ASN A 267 15.56 11.94 34.65
CA ASN A 267 15.78 11.81 36.07
C ASN A 267 16.05 13.20 36.66
N THR A 268 15.15 13.69 37.51
CA THR A 268 15.35 13.75 38.97
C THR A 268 14.18 14.52 39.57
N TYR A 269 13.41 13.83 40.42
CA TYR A 269 12.57 14.45 41.43
C TYR A 269 13.46 15.32 42.32
N SER A 270 13.07 16.59 42.53
CA SER A 270 13.55 17.41 43.64
C SER A 270 12.65 17.23 44.84
#